data_AF-A0A7J2HTY5-F1
#
_entry.id   AF-A0A7J2HTY5-F1
#
_cell.length_a   1.000
_cell.length_b   1.000
_cell.length_c   1.000
_cell.angle_alpha   90.00
_cell.angle_beta   90.00
_cell.angle_gamma   90.00
#
_symmetry.space_group_name_H-M   'P 1'
#
loop_
_entity.id
_entity.type
_entity.pdbx_description
1 polymer ?
#
loop_
_entity_poly.entity_id
_entity_poly.type
_entity_poly.pdbx_seq_one_letter_code
_entity_poly.pdbx_strand_id
1 'polypeptide(L)'
;MATLSQARTLGGVGSILAILAFVPVAGPILAIIGFVLVLIAVNYISDAVGDPSIFKNYLIAVILSIVGIVVISFSGFAAYPALISSMAGGPERFLNIFSLSVIGALVAVWILSIISAIFVRRSFNSIASAVGVKM
;
A
#
# COMPACT_ATOMS: atom_id res chain seq x y z
N MET A 1 -3.79 -13.96 25.35
CA MET A 1 -2.40 -13.93 24.87
C MET A 1 -2.42 -14.25 23.38
N ALA A 2 -2.19 -13.27 22.51
CA ALA A 2 -2.07 -13.55 21.08
C ALA A 2 -0.79 -14.39 20.87
N THR A 3 -0.90 -15.50 20.12
CA THR A 3 0.25 -16.39 19.87
C THR A 3 0.86 -16.06 18.50
N LEU A 4 2.18 -16.16 18.40
CA LEU A 4 2.89 -16.00 17.11
C LEU A 4 2.37 -16.98 16.04
N SER A 5 1.90 -18.17 16.45
CA SER A 5 1.25 -19.14 15.58
C SER A 5 -0.02 -18.58 14.94
N GLN A 6 -0.89 -17.95 15.73
CA GLN A 6 -2.12 -17.33 15.23
C GLN A 6 -1.81 -16.16 14.28
N ALA A 7 -0.81 -15.34 14.62
CA ALA A 7 -0.37 -14.25 13.75
C ALA A 7 0.15 -14.78 12.41
N ARG A 8 0.93 -15.87 12.42
CA ARG A 8 1.42 -16.53 11.19
C ARG A 8 0.27 -17.02 10.31
N THR A 9 -0.74 -17.64 10.90
CA THR A 9 -1.91 -18.14 10.15
C THR A 9 -2.73 -17.00 9.56
N LEU A 10 -3.03 -15.96 10.35
CA LEU A 10 -3.78 -14.79 9.88
C LEU A 10 -3.02 -14.04 8.78
N GLY A 11 -1.70 -13.85 8.95
CA GLY A 11 -0.86 -13.19 7.95
C GLY A 11 -0.77 -14.01 6.66
N GLY A 12 -0.61 -15.34 6.75
CA GLY A 12 -0.56 -16.23 5.59
C GLY A 12 -1.88 -16.25 4.82
N VAL A 13 -3.00 -16.48 5.50
CA VAL A 13 -4.34 -16.46 4.88
C VAL A 13 -4.65 -15.07 4.30
N GLY A 14 -4.33 -14.01 5.04
CA GLY A 14 -4.52 -12.64 4.58
C GLY A 14 -3.74 -12.32 3.31
N SER A 15 -2.50 -12.79 3.21
CA SER A 15 -1.65 -12.62 2.03
C SER A 15 -2.22 -13.34 0.80
N ILE A 16 -2.71 -14.58 0.98
CA ILE A 16 -3.34 -15.36 -0.08
C ILE A 16 -4.62 -14.66 -0.57
N LEU A 17 -5.45 -14.19 0.37
CA LEU A 17 -6.68 -13.45 0.06
C LEU A 17 -6.37 -12.13 -0.67
N ALA A 18 -5.30 -11.44 -0.29
CA ALA A 18 -4.85 -10.22 -0.96
C ALA A 18 -4.43 -10.48 -2.41
N ILE A 19 -3.78 -11.62 -2.69
CA ILE A 19 -3.40 -12.00 -4.05
C ILE A 19 -4.63 -12.25 -4.93
N LEU A 20 -5.74 -12.75 -4.37
CA LEU A 20 -7.00 -12.98 -5.10
C LEU A 20 -7.71 -11.68 -5.55
N ALA A 21 -7.09 -10.51 -5.36
CA ALA A 21 -7.56 -9.22 -5.85
C ALA A 21 -7.85 -9.20 -7.37
N PHE A 22 -7.21 -10.05 -8.17
CA PHE A 22 -7.43 -10.12 -9.63
C PHE A 22 -8.79 -10.70 -10.03
N VAL A 23 -9.55 -11.29 -9.09
CA VAL A 23 -10.87 -11.88 -9.39
C VAL A 23 -11.89 -10.77 -9.67
N PRO A 24 -12.57 -10.73 -10.84
CA PRO A 24 -13.37 -9.57 -11.25
C PRO A 24 -14.53 -9.19 -10.31
N VAL A 25 -15.18 -10.16 -9.68
CA VAL A 25 -16.39 -9.94 -8.86
C VAL A 25 -16.07 -9.92 -7.37
N ALA A 26 -15.33 -10.90 -6.87
CA ALA A 26 -15.01 -11.03 -5.46
C ALA A 26 -13.67 -10.39 -5.06
N GLY A 27 -12.79 -10.11 -6.02
CA GLY A 27 -11.41 -9.71 -5.79
C GLY A 27 -11.26 -8.46 -4.91
N PRO A 28 -11.97 -7.35 -5.16
CA PRO A 28 -11.84 -6.15 -4.33
C PRO A 28 -12.19 -6.40 -2.86
N ILE A 29 -13.24 -7.18 -2.60
CA ILE A 29 -13.68 -7.51 -1.24
C ILE A 29 -12.66 -8.43 -0.57
N LEU A 30 -12.18 -9.46 -1.29
CA LEU A 30 -11.15 -10.37 -0.80
C LEU A 30 -9.83 -9.65 -0.51
N ALA A 31 -9.46 -8.67 -1.33
CA ALA A 31 -8.28 -7.85 -1.13
C ALA A 31 -8.35 -7.04 0.17
N ILE A 32 -9.50 -6.42 0.44
CA ILE A 32 -9.73 -5.66 1.69
C ILE A 32 -9.66 -6.59 2.90
N ILE A 33 -10.35 -7.73 2.84
CA ILE A 33 -10.33 -8.72 3.93
C ILE A 33 -8.89 -9.22 4.15
N GLY A 34 -8.18 -9.57 3.07
CA GLY A 34 -6.80 -10.03 3.12
C GLY A 34 -5.87 -9.00 3.74
N PHE A 35 -6.01 -7.73 3.34
CA PHE A 35 -5.26 -6.63 3.89
C PHE A 35 -5.50 -6.41 5.39
N VAL A 36 -6.77 -6.45 5.82
CA VAL A 36 -7.13 -6.31 7.24
C VAL A 36 -6.55 -7.46 8.06
N LEU A 37 -6.60 -8.69 7.55
CA LEU A 37 -6.00 -9.87 8.22
C LEU A 37 -4.49 -9.74 8.38
N VAL A 38 -3.78 -9.22 7.37
CA VAL A 38 -2.34 -8.93 7.47
C VAL A 38 -2.07 -7.86 8.53
N LEU A 39 -2.90 -6.81 8.60
CA LEU A 39 -2.79 -5.76 9.61
C LEU A 39 -2.94 -6.31 11.04
N ILE A 40 -3.93 -7.18 11.25
CA ILE A 40 -4.15 -7.88 12.53
C ILE A 40 -2.97 -8.79 12.85
N ALA A 41 -2.42 -9.49 11.86
CA ALA A 41 -1.25 -10.33 12.06
C ALA A 41 -0.03 -9.53 12.55
N VAL A 42 0.24 -8.36 11.95
CA VAL A 42 1.33 -7.47 12.40
C VAL A 42 1.08 -6.95 13.81
N ASN A 43 -0.17 -6.63 14.16
CA ASN A 43 -0.53 -6.24 15.53
C ASN A 43 -0.28 -7.38 16.53
N TYR A 44 -0.67 -8.61 16.22
CA TYR A 44 -0.42 -9.76 17.09
C TYR A 44 1.07 -10.09 17.24
N ILE A 45 1.89 -9.87 16.21
CA ILE A 45 3.35 -9.98 16.31
C ILE A 45 3.89 -8.91 17.25
N SER A 46 3.44 -7.66 17.08
CA SER A 46 3.82 -6.53 17.92
C SER A 46 3.53 -6.79 19.40
N ASP A 47 2.34 -7.33 19.71
CA ASP A 47 1.92 -7.67 21.07
C ASP A 47 2.68 -8.88 21.64
N ALA A 48 2.92 -9.91 20.82
CA ALA A 48 3.64 -11.11 21.24
C ALA A 48 5.15 -10.85 21.48
N VAL A 49 5.73 -9.89 20.75
CA VAL A 49 7.12 -9.45 20.91
C VAL A 49 7.26 -8.40 22.02
N GLY A 50 6.17 -7.68 22.36
CA GLY A 50 6.21 -6.59 23.33
C GLY A 50 6.81 -5.29 22.77
N ASP A 51 6.92 -5.15 21.44
CA ASP A 51 7.43 -3.93 20.79
C ASP A 51 6.33 -3.26 19.96
N PRO A 52 5.63 -2.23 20.50
CA PRO A 52 4.55 -1.52 19.80
C PRO A 52 5.04 -0.73 18.58
N SER A 53 6.35 -0.50 18.45
CA SER A 53 6.90 0.23 17.31
C SER A 53 6.75 -0.54 16.00
N ILE A 54 6.69 -1.88 16.05
CA ILE A 54 6.47 -2.75 14.89
C ILE A 54 5.16 -2.42 14.19
N PHE A 55 4.06 -2.44 14.96
CA PHE A 55 2.73 -2.13 14.43
C PHE A 55 2.61 -0.66 14.04
N LYS A 56 3.16 0.25 14.85
CA LYS A 56 3.11 1.69 14.56
C LYS A 56 3.82 2.04 13.26
N ASN A 57 5.02 1.50 13.02
CA ASN A 57 5.76 1.73 11.78
C ASN A 57 5.04 1.16 10.56
N TYR A 58 4.44 -0.03 10.69
CA TYR A 58 3.62 -0.63 9.64
C TYR A 58 2.37 0.21 9.34
N LEU A 59 1.67 0.67 10.37
CA LEU A 59 0.48 1.51 10.24
C LEU A 59 0.80 2.86 9.57
N ILE A 60 1.94 3.48 9.90
CA ILE A 60 2.42 4.68 9.21
C ILE A 60 2.63 4.40 7.71
N ALA A 61 3.24 3.28 7.35
CA ALA A 61 3.42 2.90 5.95
C ALA A 61 2.10 2.74 5.21
N VAL A 62 1.11 2.11 5.86
CA VAL A 62 -0.26 1.94 5.35
C VAL A 62 -0.92 3.30 5.12
N ILE A 63 -0.88 4.20 6.12
CA ILE A 63 -1.47 5.55 5.98
C ILE A 63 -0.81 6.30 4.83
N LEU A 64 0.52 6.25 4.70
CA LEU A 64 1.25 6.87 3.58
C LEU A 64 0.82 6.29 2.23
N SER A 65 0.58 4.98 2.15
CA SER A 65 0.11 4.35 0.92
C SER A 65 -1.30 4.81 0.52
N ILE A 66 -2.20 4.97 1.50
CA ILE A 66 -3.56 5.50 1.28
C ILE A 66 -3.49 6.95 0.81
N VAL A 67 -2.66 7.78 1.46
CA VAL A 67 -2.43 9.17 1.02
C VAL A 67 -1.92 9.21 -0.41
N GLY A 68 -0.97 8.34 -0.77
CA GLY A 68 -0.47 8.21 -2.13
C GLY A 68 -1.59 7.90 -3.14
N ILE A 69 -2.45 6.92 -2.85
CA ILE A 69 -3.59 6.54 -3.70
C ILE A 69 -4.57 7.72 -3.85
N VAL A 70 -4.85 8.45 -2.78
CA VAL A 70 -5.72 9.62 -2.80
C VAL A 70 -5.14 10.71 -3.70
N VAL A 71 -3.85 11.02 -3.56
CA VAL A 71 -3.16 12.02 -4.41
C VAL A 71 -3.24 11.62 -5.89
N ILE A 72 -2.94 10.36 -6.24
CA ILE A 72 -3.08 9.86 -7.62
C ILE A 72 -4.51 10.01 -8.12
N SER A 73 -5.49 9.63 -7.30
CA SER A 73 -6.91 9.65 -7.70
C SER A 73 -7.39 11.08 -7.98
N PHE A 74 -7.03 12.05 -7.13
CA PHE A 74 -7.36 13.45 -7.36
C PHE A 74 -6.64 14.03 -8.58
N SER A 75 -5.35 13.74 -8.76
CA SER A 75 -4.60 14.17 -9.94
C SER A 75 -5.14 13.54 -11.23
N GLY A 76 -5.48 12.26 -11.19
CA GLY A 76 -6.07 11.52 -12.32
C GLY A 76 -7.46 12.03 -12.68
N PHE A 77 -8.30 12.36 -11.68
CA PHE A 77 -9.61 12.95 -11.91
C PHE A 77 -9.53 14.35 -12.52
N ALA A 78 -8.57 15.17 -12.06
CA ALA A 78 -8.31 16.49 -12.64
C ALA A 78 -7.76 16.41 -14.08
N ALA A 79 -6.98 15.37 -14.39
CA ALA A 79 -6.45 15.11 -15.73
C ALA A 79 -7.46 14.40 -16.66
N TYR A 80 -8.57 13.87 -16.12
CA TYR A 80 -9.55 13.08 -16.87
C TYR A 80 -10.20 13.85 -18.04
N PRO A 81 -10.62 15.12 -17.90
CA PRO A 81 -11.14 15.89 -19.03
C PRO A 81 -10.09 16.13 -20.13
N ALA A 82 -8.83 16.34 -19.73
CA ALA A 82 -7.70 16.51 -20.66
C ALA A 82 -7.41 15.20 -21.42
N LEU A 83 -7.53 14.05 -20.74
CA LEU A 83 -7.41 12.72 -21.36
C LEU A 83 -8.50 12.46 -22.41
N ILE A 84 -9.78 12.74 -22.10
CA ILE A 84 -10.88 12.56 -23.06
C ILE A 84 -10.71 13.49 -24.27
N SER A 85 -10.37 14.76 -24.03
CA SER A 85 -10.17 15.73 -25.09
C SER A 85 -8.89 15.51 -25.92
N SER A 86 -7.91 14.78 -25.37
CA SER A 86 -6.73 14.32 -26.11
C SER A 86 -7.00 13.13 -27.05
N MET A 87 -8.01 12.31 -26.77
CA MET A 87 -8.44 11.22 -27.65
C MET A 87 -9.18 11.74 -28.89
N ALA A 88 -9.79 12.94 -28.78
CA ALA A 88 -10.48 13.62 -29.88
C ALA A 88 -9.63 14.68 -30.60
N GLY A 89 -8.45 15.03 -30.06
CA GLY A 89 -7.56 16.08 -30.58
C GLY A 89 -6.23 15.51 -31.06
N GLY A 90 -5.64 16.11 -32.09
CA GLY A 90 -4.38 15.65 -32.70
C GLY A 90 -3.16 15.57 -31.75
N PRO A 91 -1.97 15.23 -32.27
CA PRO A 91 -0.77 14.86 -31.50
C PRO A 91 -0.38 15.85 -30.39
N GLU A 92 -0.65 17.14 -30.59
CA GLU A 92 -0.31 18.21 -29.65
C GLU A 92 -1.12 18.17 -28.35
N ARG A 93 -2.33 17.59 -28.38
CA ARG A 93 -3.15 17.40 -27.17
C ARG A 93 -2.77 16.15 -26.40
N PHE A 94 -2.22 15.14 -27.06
CA PHE A 94 -1.64 13.96 -26.41
C PHE A 94 -0.40 14.33 -25.58
N LEU A 95 0.46 15.20 -26.10
CA LEU A 95 1.63 15.69 -25.35
C LEU A 95 1.23 16.55 -24.14
N ASN A 96 0.05 17.18 -24.18
CA ASN A 96 -0.49 17.98 -23.07
C ASN A 96 -0.92 17.15 -21.85
N ILE A 97 -1.09 15.82 -22.01
CA ILE A 97 -1.35 14.89 -20.90
C ILE A 97 -0.14 14.85 -19.94
N PHE A 98 1.08 15.04 -20.47
CA PHE A 98 2.31 15.20 -19.68
C PHE A 98 2.52 16.64 -19.19
N SER A 99 1.44 17.34 -18.86
CA SER A 99 1.54 18.67 -18.25
C SER A 99 2.40 18.64 -16.99
N LEU A 100 3.04 19.77 -16.68
CA LEU A 100 3.91 19.93 -15.49
C LEU A 100 3.22 19.46 -14.20
N SER A 101 1.90 19.63 -14.11
CA SER A 101 1.06 19.21 -12.98
C SER A 101 0.98 17.69 -12.82
N VAL A 102 0.86 16.94 -13.93
CA VAL A 102 0.82 15.46 -13.92
C VAL A 102 2.21 14.90 -13.56
N ILE A 103 3.26 15.49 -14.12
CA ILE A 103 4.64 15.12 -13.79
C ILE A 103 4.92 15.39 -12.30
N GLY A 104 4.49 16.55 -11.78
CA GLY A 104 4.62 16.88 -10.36
C GLY A 104 3.88 15.89 -9.44
N ALA A 105 2.67 15.48 -9.81
CA ALA A 105 1.91 14.46 -9.07
C ALA A 105 2.61 13.09 -9.08
N LEU A 106 3.13 12.66 -10.24
CA LEU A 106 3.89 11.40 -10.34
C LEU A 106 5.15 11.41 -9.48
N VAL A 107 5.90 12.52 -9.48
CA VAL A 107 7.09 12.67 -8.62
C VAL A 107 6.71 12.65 -7.14
N ALA A 108 5.65 13.36 -6.75
CA ALA A 108 5.18 13.36 -5.35
C ALA A 108 4.78 11.96 -4.87
N VAL A 109 4.03 11.23 -5.70
CA VAL A 109 3.62 9.85 -5.43
C VAL A 109 4.84 8.94 -5.33
N TRP A 110 5.80 9.08 -6.24
CA TRP A 110 7.03 8.29 -6.23
C TRP A 110 7.82 8.49 -4.92
N ILE A 111 7.96 9.73 -4.46
CA ILE A 111 8.60 10.04 -3.17
C ILE A 111 7.83 9.42 -2.01
N LEU A 112 6.50 9.55 -1.98
CA LEU A 112 5.65 8.95 -0.94
C LEU A 112 5.77 7.42 -0.91
N SER A 113 5.84 6.78 -2.09
CA SER A 113 6.05 5.33 -2.20
C SER A 113 7.41 4.90 -1.65
N ILE A 114 8.47 5.66 -1.90
CA ILE A 114 9.80 5.39 -1.31
C ILE A 114 9.74 5.47 0.21
N ILE A 115 9.11 6.52 0.76
CA ILE A 115 8.98 6.70 2.21
C ILE A 115 8.19 5.53 2.81
N SER A 116 7.05 5.17 2.21
CA SER A 116 6.23 4.03 2.64
C SER A 116 7.05 2.73 2.66
N ALA A 117 7.81 2.45 1.59
CA ALA A 117 8.65 1.26 1.50
C ALA A 117 9.72 1.20 2.60
N ILE A 118 10.30 2.34 2.98
CA ILE A 118 11.27 2.41 4.09
C ILE A 118 10.60 2.02 5.42
N PHE A 119 9.38 2.48 5.69
CA PHE A 119 8.67 2.12 6.92
C PHE A 119 8.25 0.65 6.95
N VAL A 120 7.80 0.09 5.82
CA VAL A 120 7.55 -1.36 5.70
C VAL A 120 8.82 -2.15 6.01
N ARG A 121 9.95 -1.78 5.40
CA ARG A 121 11.23 -2.45 5.64
C ARG A 121 11.67 -2.36 7.09
N ARG A 122 11.50 -1.19 7.73
CA ARG A 122 11.79 -1.02 9.17
C ARG A 122 10.94 -1.95 10.03
N SER A 123 9.63 -2.04 9.77
CA SER A 123 8.75 -2.95 10.49
C SER A 123 9.18 -4.40 10.34
N PHE A 124 9.49 -4.85 9.12
CA PHE A 124 9.94 -6.23 8.87
C PHE A 124 11.29 -6.54 9.51
N ASN A 125 12.26 -5.62 9.48
CA ASN A 125 13.53 -5.79 10.16
C ASN A 125 13.35 -5.92 11.69
N SER A 126 12.47 -5.12 12.29
CA SER A 126 12.14 -5.22 13.72
C SER A 126 11.52 -6.59 14.03
N ILE A 127 10.57 -7.07 13.22
CA ILE A 127 9.98 -8.41 13.36
C ILE A 127 11.06 -9.49 13.27
N ALA A 128 11.96 -9.40 12.29
CA ALA A 128 13.03 -10.37 12.09
C ALA A 128 13.97 -10.45 13.30
N SER A 129 14.42 -9.28 13.78
CA SER A 129 15.28 -9.21 14.97
C SER A 129 14.61 -9.76 16.22
N ALA A 130 13.31 -9.52 16.39
CA ALA A 130 12.55 -9.99 17.54
C ALA A 130 12.30 -11.51 17.53
N VAL A 131 12.14 -12.09 16.34
CA VAL A 131 11.91 -13.53 16.17
C VAL A 131 13.23 -14.30 16.01
N GLY A 132 14.39 -13.61 16.05
CA GLY A 132 15.72 -14.22 15.95
C GLY A 132 16.09 -14.70 14.54
N VAL A 133 15.45 -14.15 13.51
CA VAL A 133 15.71 -14.49 12.10
C VAL A 133 16.48 -13.35 11.44
N LYS A 134 17.58 -13.66 10.73
CA LYS A 134 18.30 -12.64 9.93
C LYS A 134 17.55 -12.37 8.63
N MET A 135 17.27 -11.10 8.36
CA MET A 135 16.76 -10.57 7.09
C MET A 135 17.85 -9.86 6.29
#